data_AF-A0A6F8Z775-F1
#
_entry.id   AF-A0A6F8Z775-F1
#
_cell.length_a   1.000
_cell.length_b   1.000
_cell.length_c   1.000
_cell.angle_alpha   90.00
_cell.angle_beta   90.00
_cell.angle_gamma   90.00
#
_symmetry.space_group_name_H-M   'P 1'
#
loop_
_entity.id
_entity.type
_entity.pdbx_description
1 polymer ?
#
loop_
_entity_poly.entity_id
_entity_poly.type
_entity_poly.pdbx_seq_one_letter_code
_entity_poly.pdbx_strand_id
1 'polypeptide(L)' 'MQSGSGIYGLATPGMPAGSPGMEMGARKEAYDVISFSPEGSKKVFQRIE' A
#
# COMPACT_ATOMS: atom_id res chain seq x y z
N MET A 1 4.21 -26.47 -3.59
CA MET A 1 4.15 -25.46 -2.51
C MET A 1 4.28 -24.11 -3.18
N GLN A 2 3.20 -23.36 -3.33
CA GLN A 2 3.27 -22.02 -3.93
C GLN A 2 3.72 -21.06 -2.83
N SER A 3 5.03 -21.00 -2.62
CA SER A 3 5.67 -20.06 -1.70
C SER A 3 5.65 -18.68 -2.34
N GLY A 4 4.54 -17.96 -2.21
CA GLY A 4 4.41 -16.59 -2.69
C GLY A 4 2.98 -16.13 -2.51
N SER A 5 2.78 -14.96 -1.88
CA SER A 5 1.48 -14.38 -1.55
C SER A 5 0.56 -14.09 -2.74
N GLY A 6 0.96 -14.42 -3.97
CA GLY A 6 0.29 -13.99 -5.21
C GLY A 6 0.42 -12.49 -5.48
N ILE A 7 1.21 -11.77 -4.67
CA ILE A 7 1.43 -10.33 -4.79
C ILE A 7 2.74 -10.10 -5.55
N TYR A 8 2.65 -9.38 -6.65
CA TYR A 8 3.77 -8.92 -7.47
C TYR A 8 4.34 -7.60 -6.98
N GLY A 9 3.49 -6.70 -6.44
CA GLY A 9 3.93 -5.42 -5.92
C GLY A 9 2.91 -4.75 -5.02
N LEU A 10 3.37 -3.74 -4.27
CA LEU A 10 2.54 -2.87 -3.43
C LEU A 10 2.78 -1.40 -3.82
N ALA A 11 1.74 -0.57 -3.79
CA ALA A 11 1.87 0.87 -3.97
C ALA A 11 0.93 1.64 -3.04
N THR A 12 1.33 2.86 -2.69
CA THR A 12 0.47 3.87 -2.05
C THR A 12 0.08 4.93 -3.08
N PRO A 13 -1.08 5.61 -2.91
CA PRO A 13 -1.47 6.69 -3.79
C PRO A 13 -0.64 7.94 -3.51
N GLY A 14 0.19 8.35 -4.48
CA GLY A 14 0.97 9.58 -4.38
C GLY A 14 1.98 9.56 -3.24
N MET A 15 1.85 10.50 -2.30
CA MET A 15 2.79 10.76 -1.21
C MET A 15 2.02 11.19 0.06
N PRO A 16 1.30 10.27 0.72
CA PRO A 16 0.43 10.63 1.84
C PRO A 16 1.24 11.03 3.07
N ALA A 17 0.89 12.15 3.69
CA ALA A 17 1.53 12.59 4.93
C ALA A 17 1.33 11.56 6.05
N GLY A 18 2.40 11.27 6.78
CA GLY A 18 2.42 10.26 7.83
C GLY A 18 2.67 8.83 7.33
N SER A 19 2.89 8.63 6.02
CA SER A 19 3.52 7.39 5.53
C SER A 19 4.99 7.31 5.99
N PRO A 20 5.60 6.10 6.01
CA PRO A 20 6.99 5.94 6.41
C PRO A 20 7.94 6.83 5.59
N GLY A 21 8.72 7.69 6.25
CA GLY A 21 9.59 8.68 5.61
C GLY A 21 8.91 9.99 5.20
N MET A 22 7.60 10.16 5.48
CA MET A 22 6.82 11.38 5.30
C MET A 22 6.11 11.81 6.59
N GLU A 23 6.70 11.49 7.74
CA GLU A 23 6.15 11.83 9.05
C GLU A 23 6.08 13.35 9.25
N MET A 24 4.86 13.89 9.37
CA MET A 24 4.60 15.33 9.55
C MET A 24 4.00 15.60 10.94
N GLY A 25 4.68 15.09 11.98
CA GLY A 25 4.24 15.21 13.37
C GLY A 25 2.93 14.44 13.62
N ALA A 26 1.88 15.14 14.06
CA ALA A 26 0.57 14.54 14.32
C ALA A 26 -0.32 14.40 13.08
N ARG A 27 0.10 14.96 11.93
CA ARG A 27 -0.69 14.89 10.70
C ARG A 27 -0.50 13.54 10.02
N LYS A 28 -1.60 12.81 9.88
CA LYS A 28 -1.72 11.61 9.05
C LYS A 28 -2.85 11.78 8.05
N GLU A 29 -2.60 11.33 6.83
CA GLU A 29 -3.62 11.19 5.81
C GLU A 29 -3.99 9.71 5.69
N ALA A 30 -5.28 9.40 5.67
CA ALA A 30 -5.73 8.03 5.43
C ALA A 30 -5.40 7.63 3.99
N TYR A 31 -4.90 6.40 3.79
CA TYR A 31 -4.58 5.88 2.48
C TYR A 31 -4.76 4.37 2.40
N ASP A 32 -5.03 3.89 1.18
CA ASP A 32 -5.05 2.48 0.87
C ASP A 32 -3.68 2.05 0.31
N VAL A 33 -3.16 0.92 0.81
CA VAL A 33 -2.07 0.18 0.17
C VAL A 33 -2.69 -0.76 -0.83
N ILE A 34 -2.29 -0.65 -2.10
CA ILE A 34 -2.83 -1.45 -3.20
C ILE A 34 -1.85 -2.56 -3.53
N SER A 35 -2.33 -3.80 -3.60
CA SER A 35 -1.58 -4.92 -4.16
C SER A 35 -1.84 -5.10 -5.64
N PHE A 36 -0.79 -5.47 -6.35
CA PHE A 36 -0.81 -5.87 -7.75
C PHE A 36 -0.42 -7.33 -7.81
N SER A 37 -1.11 -8.08 -8.65
CA SER A 37 -0.83 -9.49 -8.88
C SER A 37 -0.23 -9.68 -10.29
N PRO A 38 0.46 -10.80 -10.57
CA PRO A 38 1.20 -10.98 -11.82
C PRO A 38 0.36 -10.91 -13.10
N GLU A 39 -0.93 -11.23 -13.00
CA GLU A 39 -1.92 -11.09 -14.09
C GLU A 39 -2.52 -9.67 -14.23
N GLY A 40 -2.04 -8.72 -13.42
CA GLY A 40 -2.39 -7.31 -13.52
C GLY A 40 -3.63 -6.89 -12.75
N SER A 41 -4.26 -7.79 -11.98
CA SER A 41 -5.36 -7.40 -11.10
C SER A 41 -4.85 -6.56 -9.91
N LYS A 42 -5.72 -5.68 -9.40
CA LYS A 42 -5.43 -4.80 -8.26
C LYS A 42 -6.46 -4.95 -7.16
N LYS A 43 -6.01 -4.95 -5.90
CA LYS A 43 -6.87 -5.06 -4.70
C LYS A 43 -6.36 -4.17 -3.58
N VAL A 44 -7.24 -3.77 -2.66
CA VAL A 44 -6.81 -3.14 -1.41
C VAL A 44 -6.16 -4.22 -0.54
N PHE A 45 -4.88 -4.03 -0.24
CA PHE A 45 -4.12 -4.90 0.66
C PHE A 45 -4.34 -4.50 2.12
N GLN A 46 -4.29 -3.19 2.39
CA GLN A 46 -4.51 -2.64 3.73
C GLN A 46 -5.04 -1.21 3.63
N ARG A 47 -5.92 -0.82 4.55
CA ARG A 47 -6.30 0.57 4.78
C ARG A 47 -5.57 1.10 6.00
N ILE A 48 -4.99 2.29 5.88
CA ILE A 48 -4.33 3.03 6.95
C ILE A 48 -5.17 4.27 7.25
N GLU A 49 -5.37 4.53 8.55
CA GLU A 49 -6.12 5.67 9.09
C GLU A 49 -5.20 6.62 9.87
#